data_AF-A0ABD5S2P2-F1
#
_entry.id   AF-A0ABD5S2P2-F1
#
_cell.length_a   1.000
_cell.length_b   1.000
_cell.length_c   1.000
_cell.angle_alpha   90.00
_cell.angle_beta   90.00
_cell.angle_gamma   90.00
#
_symmetry.space_group_name_H-M   'P 1'
#
loop_
_entity.id
_entity.type
_entity.pdbx_description
1 polymer ?
#
loop_
_entity_poly.entity_id
_entity_poly.type
_entity_poly.pdbx_seq_one_letter_code
_entity_poly.pdbx_strand_id
1 'polypeptide(L)'
;MGTDADGAIDLEYEVDDKPPWPKALLLGLQHVAVMIVPATAVAFIVAGAVGLSAADTAYVVQMVLLFSGLATVVQAYTVGPVGARLPVVMGTSFTFVGAASTIGASYGLAAVFGAILVTGFVVEGLIGWQFERIQPFFPPLVTGLVVVIIGLYLIPVAMDYSAGGVGAEDYGALHNVGLAALVLGVAVALNLFT
;
A
#
# COMPACT_ATOMS: atom_id res chain seq x y z
N MET A 1 28.54 35.05 -9.79
CA MET A 1 28.61 33.83 -10.61
C MET A 1 27.68 32.84 -9.94
N GLY A 2 26.40 32.88 -10.33
CA GLY A 2 25.36 32.03 -9.74
C GLY A 2 25.58 30.60 -10.20
N THR A 3 25.63 29.68 -9.24
CA THR A 3 25.54 28.26 -9.51
C THR A 3 24.06 27.93 -9.55
N ASP A 4 23.56 27.70 -10.76
CA ASP A 4 22.28 27.07 -11.02
C ASP A 4 22.27 25.72 -10.28
N ALA A 5 21.44 25.61 -9.24
CA ALA A 5 21.09 24.34 -8.63
C ALA A 5 19.98 23.72 -9.49
N ASP A 6 20.37 22.72 -10.28
CA ASP A 6 19.55 21.77 -11.03
C ASP A 6 18.21 21.44 -10.33
N GLY A 7 17.08 21.74 -10.99
CA GLY A 7 15.82 21.03 -10.82
C GLY A 7 15.19 20.93 -9.41
N ALA A 8 15.44 21.86 -8.49
CA ALA A 8 14.83 21.84 -7.17
C ALA A 8 13.29 21.95 -7.28
N ILE A 9 12.58 20.95 -6.76
CA ILE A 9 11.11 20.98 -6.64
C ILE A 9 10.76 22.15 -5.72
N ASP A 10 10.00 23.11 -6.22
CA ASP A 10 9.50 24.25 -5.42
C ASP A 10 8.43 23.74 -4.45
N LEU A 11 8.79 23.61 -3.17
CA LEU A 11 7.92 23.09 -2.12
C LEU A 11 7.24 24.25 -1.40
N GLU A 12 5.90 24.24 -1.32
CA GLU A 12 5.16 25.23 -0.52
C GLU A 12 5.45 25.10 0.99
N TYR A 13 5.79 23.89 1.44
CA TYR A 13 6.24 23.60 2.80
C TYR A 13 7.42 22.63 2.77
N GLU A 14 8.47 22.95 3.52
CA GLU A 14 9.57 22.03 3.80
C GLU A 14 9.16 20.96 4.83
N VAL A 15 10.00 19.96 5.04
CA VAL A 15 9.71 18.80 5.92
C VAL A 15 9.43 19.21 7.37
N ASP A 16 10.12 20.24 7.86
CA ASP A 16 10.01 20.71 9.25
C ASP A 16 8.99 21.86 9.42
N ASP A 17 8.38 22.32 8.31
CA ASP A 17 7.41 23.40 8.34
C ASP A 17 6.10 22.99 9.00
N LYS A 18 5.48 23.96 9.69
CA LYS A 18 4.21 23.76 10.41
C LYS A 18 3.13 24.61 9.75
N PRO A 19 2.41 24.07 8.74
CA PRO A 19 1.30 24.78 8.14
C PRO A 19 0.23 25.13 9.19
N PRO A 20 -0.62 26.14 8.93
CA PRO A 20 -1.73 26.48 9.82
C PRO A 20 -2.57 25.25 10.14
N TRP A 21 -2.94 25.08 11.41
CA TRP A 21 -3.61 23.89 11.92
C TRP A 21 -4.80 23.41 11.08
N PRO A 22 -5.67 24.30 10.55
CA PRO A 22 -6.77 23.88 9.67
C PRO A 22 -6.28 23.28 8.34
N LYS A 23 -5.24 23.85 7.72
CA LYS A 23 -4.64 23.33 6.47
C LYS A 23 -3.97 21.98 6.76
N ALA A 24 -3.24 21.87 7.86
CA ALA A 24 -2.60 20.61 8.28
C ALA A 24 -3.63 19.48 8.47
N LEU A 25 -4.76 19.76 9.12
CA LEU A 25 -5.83 18.79 9.32
C LEU A 25 -6.42 18.31 7.99
N LEU A 26 -6.74 19.24 7.08
CA LEU A 26 -7.30 18.90 5.76
C LEU A 26 -6.31 18.08 4.92
N LEU A 27 -5.03 18.46 4.90
CA LEU A 27 -3.98 17.71 4.21
C LEU A 27 -3.80 16.32 4.82
N GLY A 28 -3.88 16.19 6.14
CA GLY A 28 -3.83 14.89 6.83
C GLY A 28 -5.02 13.99 6.47
N LEU A 29 -6.23 14.55 6.44
CA LEU A 29 -7.43 13.82 6.02
C LEU A 29 -7.33 13.37 4.55
N GLN A 30 -6.77 14.21 3.67
CA GLN A 30 -6.51 13.83 2.29
C GLN A 30 -5.52 12.65 2.20
N HIS A 31 -4.44 12.67 2.96
CA HIS A 31 -3.48 11.55 2.99
C HIS A 31 -4.14 10.26 3.45
N VAL A 32 -4.98 10.31 4.49
CA VAL A 32 -5.74 9.14 4.95
C VAL A 32 -6.68 8.64 3.85
N ALA A 33 -7.41 9.54 3.19
CA ALA A 33 -8.35 9.16 2.12
C ALA A 33 -7.65 8.51 0.92
N VAL A 34 -6.45 8.96 0.56
CA VAL A 34 -5.66 8.36 -0.53
C VAL A 34 -5.11 6.98 -0.15
N MET A 35 -4.73 6.79 1.12
CA MET A 35 -4.04 5.57 1.56
C MET A 35 -4.98 4.44 2.00
N ILE A 36 -6.21 4.75 2.40
CA ILE A 36 -7.15 3.75 2.96
C ILE A 36 -7.49 2.63 1.96
N VAL A 37 -7.75 2.98 0.69
CA VAL A 37 -8.16 2.01 -0.34
C VAL A 37 -7.03 1.02 -0.65
N PRO A 38 -5.81 1.44 -1.03
CA PRO A 38 -4.73 0.50 -1.31
C PRO A 38 -4.32 -0.32 -0.07
N ALA A 39 -4.33 0.28 1.13
CA ALA A 39 -3.94 -0.43 2.35
C ALA A 39 -4.92 -1.56 2.72
N THR A 40 -6.22 -1.34 2.53
CA THR A 40 -7.26 -2.32 2.87
C THR A 40 -7.45 -3.38 1.78
N ALA A 41 -7.19 -3.06 0.51
CA ALA A 41 -7.29 -4.01 -0.59
C ALA A 41 -6.46 -5.29 -0.36
N VAL A 42 -5.22 -5.15 0.10
CA VAL A 42 -4.36 -6.31 0.43
C VAL A 42 -5.00 -7.20 1.49
N ALA A 43 -5.61 -6.61 2.53
CA ALA A 43 -6.27 -7.35 3.59
C ALA A 43 -7.48 -8.13 3.05
N PHE A 44 -8.28 -7.52 2.19
CA PHE A 44 -9.42 -8.19 1.55
C PHE A 44 -8.98 -9.34 0.64
N ILE A 45 -7.92 -9.16 -0.15
CA ILE A 45 -7.40 -10.21 -1.04
C ILE A 45 -6.93 -11.41 -0.23
N VAL A 46 -6.11 -11.19 0.80
CA VAL A 46 -5.58 -12.28 1.65
C VAL A 46 -6.69 -12.93 2.47
N ALA A 47 -7.61 -12.15 3.03
CA ALA A 47 -8.77 -12.67 3.78
C ALA A 47 -9.67 -13.56 2.91
N GLY A 48 -9.92 -13.13 1.66
CA GLY A 48 -10.67 -13.91 0.68
C GLY A 48 -9.97 -15.22 0.32
N ALA A 49 -8.64 -15.19 0.11
CA ALA A 49 -7.87 -16.39 -0.18
C ALA A 49 -7.84 -17.40 0.99
N VAL A 50 -7.88 -16.91 2.23
CA VAL A 50 -7.97 -17.75 3.44
C VAL A 50 -9.41 -18.25 3.68
N GLY A 51 -10.43 -17.57 3.14
CA GLY A 51 -11.84 -17.86 3.40
C GLY A 51 -12.34 -17.34 4.75
N LEU A 52 -11.84 -16.18 5.20
CA LEU A 52 -12.29 -15.57 6.46
C LEU A 52 -13.75 -15.14 6.41
N SER A 53 -14.41 -15.12 7.58
CA SER A 53 -15.74 -14.55 7.71
C SER A 53 -15.70 -13.02 7.47
N ALA A 54 -16.85 -12.41 7.19
CA ALA A 54 -16.94 -10.95 7.05
C ALA A 54 -16.52 -10.21 8.33
N ALA A 55 -16.84 -10.77 9.51
CA ALA A 55 -16.46 -10.21 10.80
C ALA A 55 -14.94 -10.26 11.01
N ASP A 56 -14.31 -11.40 10.71
CA ASP A 56 -12.85 -11.55 10.83
C ASP A 56 -12.11 -10.70 9.80
N THR A 57 -12.66 -10.59 8.58
CA THR A 57 -12.11 -9.72 7.53
C THR A 57 -12.14 -8.26 7.97
N ALA A 58 -13.27 -7.80 8.52
CA ALA A 58 -13.38 -6.45 9.06
C ALA A 58 -12.39 -6.21 10.22
N TYR A 59 -12.20 -7.20 11.09
CA TYR A 59 -11.21 -7.13 12.16
C TYR A 59 -9.77 -6.98 11.61
N VAL A 60 -9.38 -7.80 10.64
CA VAL A 60 -8.05 -7.71 10.01
C VAL A 60 -7.85 -6.36 9.32
N VAL A 61 -8.86 -5.85 8.62
CA VAL A 61 -8.84 -4.52 7.99
C VAL A 61 -8.63 -3.42 9.02
N GLN A 62 -9.35 -3.46 10.15
CA GLN A 62 -9.18 -2.49 11.25
C GLN A 62 -7.76 -2.55 11.83
N MET A 63 -7.21 -3.75 12.01
CA MET A 63 -5.83 -3.91 12.49
C MET A 63 -4.82 -3.35 11.49
N VAL A 64 -5.00 -3.60 10.19
CA VAL A 64 -4.14 -3.04 9.14
C VAL A 64 -4.13 -1.51 9.20
N LEU A 65 -5.29 -0.87 9.32
CA LEU A 65 -5.38 0.59 9.42
C LEU A 65 -4.74 1.14 10.69
N LEU A 66 -4.97 0.46 11.82
CA LEU A 66 -4.37 0.85 13.10
C LEU A 66 -2.84 0.79 13.04
N PHE A 67 -2.27 -0.34 12.62
CA PHE A 67 -0.82 -0.52 12.56
C PHE A 67 -0.16 0.28 11.44
N SER A 68 -0.85 0.55 10.33
CA SER A 68 -0.41 1.51 9.30
C SER A 68 -0.26 2.92 9.87
N GLY A 69 -1.24 3.39 10.66
CA GLY A 69 -1.17 4.67 11.34
C GLY A 69 -0.02 4.73 12.36
N LEU A 70 0.10 3.69 13.20
CA LEU A 70 1.21 3.59 14.17
C LEU A 70 2.57 3.58 13.49
N ALA A 71 2.75 2.79 12.43
CA ALA A 71 3.99 2.72 11.68
C ALA A 71 4.32 4.07 11.02
N THR A 72 3.33 4.77 10.48
CA THR A 72 3.50 6.14 9.93
C THR A 72 4.01 7.12 10.99
N VAL A 73 3.44 7.08 12.21
CA VAL A 73 3.90 7.91 13.33
C VAL A 73 5.34 7.58 13.72
N VAL A 74 5.70 6.28 13.77
CA VAL A 74 7.06 5.84 14.06
C VAL A 74 8.05 6.32 12.98
N GLN A 75 7.67 6.28 11.70
CA GLN A 75 8.52 6.77 10.61
C GLN A 75 8.74 8.29 10.69
N ALA A 76 7.69 9.04 11.05
CA ALA A 76 7.75 10.50 11.15
C ALA A 76 8.52 10.99 12.39
N TYR A 77 8.25 10.44 13.57
CA TYR A 77 8.80 10.96 14.83
C TYR A 77 10.00 10.19 15.39
N THR A 78 10.31 9.01 14.84
CA THR A 78 11.32 8.06 15.33
C THR A 78 11.10 7.57 16.76
N VAL A 79 11.33 6.28 16.98
CA VAL A 79 11.38 5.67 18.31
C VAL A 79 12.74 5.02 18.47
N GLY A 80 13.66 5.72 19.14
CA GLY A 80 15.06 5.28 19.26
C GLY A 80 15.75 5.20 17.89
N PRO A 81 16.39 4.08 17.52
CA PRO A 81 17.03 3.91 16.21
C PRO A 81 16.04 3.59 15.07
N VAL A 82 14.74 3.46 15.36
CA VAL A 82 13.73 3.05 14.38
C VAL A 82 12.97 4.26 13.83
N GLY A 83 12.95 4.38 12.50
CA GLY A 83 12.22 5.40 11.73
C GLY A 83 13.13 6.35 10.95
N ALA A 84 12.62 6.93 9.87
CA ALA A 84 13.41 7.74 8.94
C ALA A 84 13.45 9.25 9.26
N ARG A 85 12.61 9.75 10.18
CA ARG A 85 12.32 11.20 10.37
C ARG A 85 11.85 11.88 9.08
N LEU A 86 11.06 11.15 8.30
CA LEU A 86 10.50 11.63 7.05
C LEU A 86 8.99 11.38 7.05
N PRO A 87 8.21 12.19 6.30
CA PRO A 87 6.76 12.03 6.18
C PRO A 87 6.42 10.84 5.27
N VAL A 88 6.78 9.63 5.72
CA VAL A 88 6.56 8.38 5.01
C VAL A 88 5.28 7.74 5.53
N VAL A 89 4.24 7.72 4.69
CA VAL A 89 2.99 7.04 5.02
C VAL A 89 3.15 5.55 4.80
N MET A 90 2.99 4.77 5.87
CA MET A 90 3.14 3.33 5.87
C MET A 90 1.82 2.67 5.51
N GLY A 91 1.86 1.64 4.65
CA GLY A 91 0.70 0.83 4.27
C GLY A 91 1.08 -0.63 4.09
N THR A 92 0.14 -1.44 3.65
CA THR A 92 0.40 -2.84 3.26
C THR A 92 1.04 -2.88 1.88
N SER A 93 2.03 -3.76 1.69
CA SER A 93 2.70 -3.91 0.40
C SER A 93 2.02 -4.97 -0.46
N PHE A 94 1.73 -4.60 -1.71
CA PHE A 94 1.21 -5.53 -2.72
C PHE A 94 2.21 -6.62 -3.13
N THR A 95 3.51 -6.43 -2.86
CA THR A 95 4.56 -7.42 -3.16
C THR A 95 4.32 -8.77 -2.48
N PHE A 96 3.68 -8.76 -1.30
CA PHE A 96 3.49 -9.97 -0.50
C PHE A 96 2.13 -10.63 -0.71
N VAL A 97 1.23 -10.05 -1.52
CA VAL A 97 -0.14 -10.55 -1.72
C VAL A 97 -0.14 -12.01 -2.19
N GLY A 98 0.66 -12.35 -3.21
CA GLY A 98 0.70 -13.70 -3.75
C GLY A 98 1.21 -14.74 -2.75
N ALA A 99 2.30 -14.41 -2.04
CA ALA A 99 2.87 -15.28 -1.02
C ALA A 99 1.93 -15.44 0.18
N ALA A 100 1.38 -14.34 0.70
CA ALA A 100 0.46 -14.34 1.83
C ALA A 100 -0.84 -15.09 1.51
N SER A 101 -1.38 -14.92 0.30
CA SER A 101 -2.58 -15.63 -0.14
C SER A 101 -2.32 -17.13 -0.26
N THR A 102 -1.18 -17.53 -0.82
CA THR A 102 -0.81 -18.95 -0.96
C THR A 102 -0.61 -19.63 0.40
N ILE A 103 0.16 -18.98 1.29
CA ILE A 103 0.41 -19.47 2.64
C ILE A 103 -0.91 -19.52 3.42
N GLY A 104 -1.73 -18.48 3.31
CA GLY A 104 -3.01 -18.38 3.98
C GLY A 104 -4.00 -19.46 3.55
N ALA A 105 -4.11 -19.73 2.26
CA ALA A 105 -4.98 -20.78 1.73
C ALA A 105 -4.56 -22.18 2.19
N SER A 106 -3.26 -22.43 2.35
CA SER A 106 -2.73 -23.76 2.70
C SER A 106 -2.57 -24.00 4.20
N TYR A 107 -2.24 -22.96 4.97
CA TYR A 107 -1.83 -23.06 6.38
C TYR A 107 -2.61 -22.12 7.32
N GLY A 108 -3.52 -21.31 6.78
CA GLY A 108 -4.36 -20.39 7.55
C GLY A 108 -3.68 -19.07 7.92
N LEU A 109 -4.48 -18.18 8.50
CA LEU A 109 -4.07 -16.80 8.82
C LEU A 109 -2.94 -16.74 9.87
N ALA A 110 -2.92 -17.67 10.83
CA ALA A 110 -1.87 -17.73 11.84
C ALA A 110 -0.48 -17.97 11.22
N ALA A 111 -0.40 -18.82 10.18
CA ALA A 111 0.84 -19.05 9.44
C ALA A 111 1.27 -17.80 8.65
N VAL A 112 0.32 -17.05 8.09
CA VAL A 112 0.61 -15.77 7.41
C VAL A 112 1.25 -14.77 8.38
N PHE A 113 0.65 -14.56 9.56
CA PHE A 113 1.22 -13.64 10.55
C PHE A 113 2.58 -14.11 11.09
N GLY A 114 2.74 -15.42 11.32
CA GLY A 114 4.04 -15.99 11.71
C GLY A 114 5.11 -15.78 10.65
N ALA A 115 4.77 -16.02 9.37
CA ALA A 115 5.67 -15.80 8.25
C ALA A 115 6.05 -14.32 8.13
N ILE A 116 5.08 -13.39 8.21
CA ILE A 116 5.33 -11.95 8.15
C ILE A 116 6.25 -11.50 9.29
N LEU A 117 6.05 -11.98 10.51
CA LEU A 117 6.87 -11.61 11.66
C LEU A 117 8.33 -12.09 11.47
N VAL A 118 8.51 -13.34 11.06
CA VAL A 118 9.85 -13.92 10.83
C VAL A 118 10.53 -13.23 9.65
N THR A 119 9.84 -13.08 8.52
CA THR A 119 10.40 -12.41 7.33
C THR A 119 10.71 -10.94 7.61
N GLY A 120 9.82 -10.21 8.29
CA GLY A 120 10.03 -8.81 8.62
C GLY A 120 11.21 -8.59 9.57
N PHE A 121 11.35 -9.42 10.60
CA PHE A 121 12.45 -9.25 11.56
C PHE A 121 13.77 -9.77 11.02
N VAL A 122 13.77 -10.95 10.39
CA VAL A 122 15.00 -11.62 9.96
C VAL A 122 15.40 -11.17 8.57
N VAL A 123 14.53 -11.30 7.57
CA VAL A 123 14.90 -11.04 6.17
C VAL A 123 14.98 -9.54 5.91
N GLU A 124 13.89 -8.80 6.16
CA GLU A 124 13.84 -7.36 5.92
C GLU A 124 14.77 -6.60 6.87
N GLY A 125 14.86 -7.02 8.13
CA GLY A 125 15.79 -6.45 9.10
C GLY A 125 17.27 -6.59 8.66
N LEU A 126 17.68 -7.77 8.16
CA LEU A 126 19.04 -7.98 7.66
C LEU A 126 19.31 -7.24 6.35
N ILE A 127 18.33 -7.21 5.44
CA ILE A 127 18.45 -6.46 4.18
C ILE A 127 18.57 -4.96 4.48
N GLY A 128 17.74 -4.43 5.38
CA GLY A 128 17.77 -3.03 5.79
C GLY A 128 19.10 -2.65 6.42
N TRP A 129 19.66 -3.52 7.27
CA TRP A 129 20.99 -3.29 7.85
C TRP A 129 22.12 -3.28 6.81
N GLN A 130 21.99 -4.08 5.74
CA GLN A 130 23.01 -4.22 4.69
C GLN A 130 22.66 -3.46 3.40
N PHE A 131 21.70 -2.55 3.44
CA PHE A 131 21.09 -1.95 2.25
C PHE A 131 22.14 -1.33 1.30
N GLU A 132 23.14 -0.64 1.85
CA GLU A 132 24.20 0.01 1.06
C GLU A 132 25.00 -0.95 0.17
N ARG A 133 25.13 -2.23 0.57
CA ARG A 133 25.84 -3.24 -0.23
C ARG A 133 24.94 -3.92 -1.26
N ILE A 134 23.63 -3.92 -1.02
CA ILE A 134 22.65 -4.64 -1.85
C ILE A 134 22.07 -3.70 -2.93
N GLN A 135 21.96 -2.40 -2.67
CA GLN A 135 21.43 -1.42 -3.62
C GLN A 135 22.02 -1.50 -5.05
N PRO A 136 23.31 -1.84 -5.30
CA PRO A 136 23.83 -1.89 -6.67
C PRO A 136 23.23 -3.03 -7.51
N PHE A 137 22.64 -4.05 -6.89
CA PHE A 137 21.98 -5.16 -7.58
C PHE A 137 20.57 -4.79 -8.08
N PHE A 138 20.04 -3.65 -7.65
CA PHE A 138 18.71 -3.17 -8.03
C PHE A 138 18.82 -1.86 -8.83
N PRO A 139 19.42 -1.89 -10.04
CA PRO A 139 19.42 -0.71 -10.89
C PRO A 139 17.97 -0.30 -11.23
N PRO A 140 17.73 0.96 -11.64
CA PRO A 140 16.38 1.46 -11.91
C PRO A 140 15.55 0.58 -12.86
N LEU A 141 16.21 -0.09 -13.81
CA LEU A 141 15.58 -1.05 -14.72
C LEU A 141 14.96 -2.25 -13.99
N VAL A 142 15.66 -2.83 -13.01
CA VAL A 142 15.18 -3.99 -12.24
C VAL A 142 14.02 -3.57 -11.35
N THR A 143 14.17 -2.47 -10.61
CA THR A 143 13.12 -1.95 -9.73
C THR A 143 11.86 -1.60 -10.53
N GLY A 144 12.01 -0.93 -11.68
CA GLY A 144 10.89 -0.61 -12.56
C GLY A 144 10.19 -1.85 -13.12
N LEU A 145 10.96 -2.85 -13.57
CA LEU A 145 10.39 -4.12 -14.05
C LEU A 145 9.60 -4.84 -12.94
N VAL A 146 10.14 -4.90 -11.73
CA VAL A 146 9.48 -5.52 -10.57
C VAL A 146 8.15 -4.82 -10.28
N VAL A 147 8.10 -3.49 -10.28
CA VAL A 147 6.87 -2.72 -10.09
C VAL A 147 5.84 -3.00 -11.19
N VAL A 148 6.26 -3.08 -12.46
CA VAL A 148 5.37 -3.44 -13.58
C VAL A 148 4.82 -4.85 -13.42
N ILE A 149 5.66 -5.81 -13.03
CA ILE A 149 5.24 -7.20 -12.80
C ILE A 149 4.21 -7.28 -11.66
N ILE A 150 4.41 -6.54 -10.57
CA ILE A 150 3.43 -6.47 -9.47
C ILE A 150 2.09 -5.93 -9.99
N GLY A 151 2.10 -4.88 -10.79
CA GLY A 151 0.89 -4.33 -11.41
C GLY A 151 0.18 -5.36 -12.30
N LEU A 152 0.92 -6.01 -13.20
CA LEU A 152 0.38 -7.06 -14.09
C LEU A 152 -0.19 -8.25 -13.31
N TYR A 153 0.48 -8.65 -12.23
CA TYR A 153 0.05 -9.74 -11.36
C TYR A 153 -1.30 -9.47 -10.67
N LEU A 154 -1.62 -8.20 -10.42
CA LEU A 154 -2.87 -7.81 -9.76
C LEU A 154 -4.03 -7.57 -10.73
N ILE A 155 -3.79 -7.56 -12.05
CA ILE A 155 -4.86 -7.38 -13.05
C ILE A 155 -5.99 -8.39 -12.88
N PRO A 156 -5.74 -9.71 -12.73
CA PRO A 156 -6.82 -10.69 -12.57
C PRO A 156 -7.68 -10.40 -11.34
N VAL A 157 -7.04 -10.04 -10.23
CA VAL A 157 -7.74 -9.66 -9.00
C VAL A 157 -8.61 -8.42 -9.25
N ALA A 158 -8.07 -7.38 -9.90
CA ALA A 158 -8.85 -6.19 -10.22
C ALA A 158 -10.06 -6.50 -11.14
N MET A 159 -9.92 -7.44 -12.09
CA MET A 159 -11.01 -7.89 -12.95
C MET A 159 -12.08 -8.64 -12.17
N ASP A 160 -11.70 -9.53 -11.25
CA ASP A 160 -12.65 -10.25 -10.39
C ASP A 160 -13.46 -9.29 -9.51
N TYR A 161 -12.81 -8.29 -8.92
CA TYR A 161 -13.50 -7.25 -8.15
C TYR A 161 -14.41 -6.39 -9.05
N SER A 162 -13.98 -6.07 -10.27
CA SER A 162 -14.79 -5.30 -11.23
C SER A 162 -16.00 -6.10 -11.73
N ALA A 163 -15.92 -7.42 -11.72
CA ALA A 163 -17.01 -8.31 -12.09
C ALA A 163 -18.04 -8.53 -10.96
N GLY A 164 -17.81 -8.04 -9.75
CA GLY A 164 -18.70 -8.23 -8.60
C GLY A 164 -18.12 -9.11 -7.48
N GLY A 165 -16.90 -9.64 -7.65
CA GLY A 165 -16.19 -10.44 -6.66
C GLY A 165 -16.37 -11.95 -6.88
N VAL A 166 -15.32 -12.72 -6.57
CA VAL A 166 -15.31 -14.18 -6.74
C VAL A 166 -16.40 -14.81 -5.87
N GLY A 167 -17.31 -15.56 -6.50
CA GLY A 167 -18.41 -16.25 -5.81
C GLY A 167 -19.71 -15.46 -5.68
N ALA A 168 -19.80 -14.27 -6.27
CA ALA A 168 -21.06 -13.51 -6.36
C ALA A 168 -22.05 -14.16 -7.33
N GLU A 169 -23.35 -14.16 -7.00
CA GLU A 169 -24.41 -14.70 -7.87
C GLU A 169 -24.55 -13.91 -9.18
N ASP A 170 -24.15 -12.64 -9.16
CA ASP A 170 -24.19 -11.68 -10.25
C ASP A 170 -22.79 -11.38 -10.81
N TYR A 171 -21.88 -12.36 -10.75
CA TYR A 171 -20.55 -12.23 -11.33
C TYR A 171 -20.61 -11.91 -12.83
N GLY A 172 -19.93 -10.85 -13.24
CA GLY A 172 -19.91 -10.35 -14.61
C GLY A 172 -21.19 -9.65 -15.04
N ALA A 173 -22.11 -9.35 -14.11
CA ALA A 173 -23.31 -8.59 -14.44
C ALA A 173 -22.95 -7.20 -14.96
N LEU A 174 -23.72 -6.73 -15.95
CA LEU A 174 -23.46 -5.46 -16.63
C LEU A 174 -23.42 -4.26 -15.67
N HIS A 175 -24.16 -4.33 -14.56
CA HIS A 175 -24.14 -3.27 -13.55
C HIS A 175 -22.83 -3.22 -12.76
N ASN A 176 -22.22 -4.36 -12.40
CA ASN A 176 -20.93 -4.40 -11.70
C ASN A 176 -19.80 -3.87 -12.60
N VAL A 177 -19.74 -4.35 -13.84
CA VAL A 177 -18.77 -3.89 -14.83
C VAL A 177 -19.00 -2.42 -15.19
N GLY A 178 -20.27 -2.01 -15.32
CA GLY A 178 -20.64 -0.62 -15.58
C GLY A 178 -20.24 0.33 -14.44
N LEU A 179 -20.40 -0.10 -13.18
CA LEU A 179 -19.94 0.65 -12.01
C LEU A 179 -18.41 0.76 -11.99
N ALA A 180 -17.69 -0.34 -12.26
CA ALA A 180 -16.22 -0.31 -12.33
C ALA A 180 -15.72 0.63 -13.45
N ALA A 181 -16.34 0.58 -14.63
CA ALA A 181 -16.03 1.47 -15.75
C ALA A 181 -16.33 2.94 -15.43
N LEU A 182 -17.44 3.20 -14.72
CA LEU A 182 -17.78 4.55 -14.27
C LEU A 182 -16.74 5.10 -13.29
N VAL A 183 -16.35 4.31 -12.28
CA VAL A 183 -15.32 4.69 -11.30
C VAL A 183 -14.00 4.99 -12.01
N LEU A 184 -13.58 4.13 -12.93
CA LEU A 184 -12.38 4.35 -13.74
C LEU A 184 -12.49 5.62 -14.59
N GLY A 185 -13.62 5.83 -15.26
CA GLY A 185 -13.86 7.03 -16.07
C GLY A 185 -13.81 8.32 -15.26
N VAL A 186 -14.42 8.33 -14.07
CA VAL A 186 -14.36 9.47 -13.15
C VAL A 186 -12.92 9.70 -12.67
N ALA A 187 -12.20 8.65 -12.28
CA ALA A 187 -10.82 8.77 -11.84
C ALA A 187 -9.91 9.34 -12.94
N VAL A 188 -10.04 8.86 -14.17
CA VAL A 188 -9.28 9.35 -15.33
C VAL A 188 -9.65 10.80 -15.65
N ALA A 189 -10.94 11.14 -15.65
CA ALA A 189 -11.39 12.51 -15.90
C ALA A 189 -10.81 13.48 -14.85
N LEU A 190 -10.92 13.15 -13.56
CA LEU A 190 -10.35 13.98 -12.50
C LEU A 190 -8.83 14.10 -12.62
N ASN A 191 -8.11 13.04 -12.96
CA ASN A 191 -6.67 13.09 -13.15
C ASN A 191 -6.24 13.88 -14.41
N LEU A 192 -7.10 14.03 -15.41
CA LEU A 192 -6.80 14.80 -16.63
C LEU A 192 -7.16 16.28 -16.50
N PHE A 193 -8.15 16.62 -15.65
CA PHE A 193 -8.67 17.99 -15.51
C PHE A 193 -8.19 18.70 -14.22
N THR A 194 -7.36 18.04 -13.40
CA THR A 194 -6.72 18.60 -12.19
C THR A 194 -5.21 18.55 -12.37
#